data_AF-A0ABD4XCD7-F1
#
_entry.id   AF-A0ABD4XCD7-F1
#
_cell.length_a   1.000
_cell.length_b   1.000
_cell.length_c   1.000
_cell.angle_alpha   90.00
_cell.angle_beta   90.00
_cell.angle_gamma   90.00
#
_symmetry.space_group_name_H-M   'P 1'
#
loop_
_entity.id
_entity.type
_entity.pdbx_description
1 polymer ?
#
loop_
_entity_poly.entity_id
_entity_poly.type
_entity_poly.pdbx_seq_one_letter_code
_entity_poly.pdbx_strand_id
1 'polypeptide(L)'
;MCADRVNGDDVRTMVREGAKKRMSFAFCLDGSKDPLLMIQPGKKPETLRNPVKQAGGTNPMAWGTYVVRDGEMEMICEQAPGKMITALKKFLQRNRPKVNVLFYDDGGNLLDSLKPEGESKGQADVDDVSATGIDASAVAPLTRRLKRIQPRIALAPGPLELKLKRALSKSVKLINAGRLQEAETLIVVIERAIARIGKDRESADKSMRRGQREMDQRSLGAQVKRAQALRANVARAPGPARDRLDRAVHVAARLLKKRDLSGAQSVMDRIEKALTTLV
;
A
#
# COMPACT_ATOMS: atom_id res chain seq x y z
N MET A 1 -29.32 -13.65 27.27
CA MET A 1 -28.74 -14.01 25.96
C MET A 1 -27.83 -15.21 26.18
N CYS A 2 -27.94 -16.24 25.35
CA CYS A 2 -27.16 -17.48 25.51
C CYS A 2 -25.78 -17.34 24.87
N ALA A 3 -24.75 -17.91 25.51
CA ALA A 3 -23.40 -18.00 24.95
C ALA A 3 -23.29 -19.33 24.19
N ASP A 4 -22.92 -19.26 22.92
CA ASP A 4 -22.88 -20.43 22.05
C ASP A 4 -21.43 -20.93 21.90
N ARG A 5 -21.21 -22.22 22.14
CA ARG A 5 -19.92 -22.86 21.85
C ARG A 5 -19.77 -23.03 20.34
N VAL A 6 -18.62 -22.64 19.82
CA VAL A 6 -18.28 -22.79 18.40
C VAL A 6 -17.42 -24.05 18.25
N ASN A 7 -17.98 -25.10 17.66
CA ASN A 7 -17.20 -26.27 17.24
C ASN A 7 -16.56 -26.02 15.86
N GLY A 8 -15.74 -26.97 15.40
CA GLY A 8 -15.00 -26.81 14.15
C GLY A 8 -15.87 -26.51 12.93
N ASP A 9 -16.99 -27.23 12.79
CA ASP A 9 -17.94 -27.01 11.69
C ASP A 9 -18.75 -25.70 11.84
N ASP A 10 -18.80 -25.13 13.04
CA ASP A 10 -19.56 -23.93 13.36
C ASP A 10 -18.84 -22.63 13.02
N VAL A 11 -17.56 -22.68 12.61
CA VAL A 11 -16.82 -21.48 12.20
C VAL A 11 -17.48 -20.78 11.01
N ARG A 12 -18.12 -21.51 10.09
CA ARG A 12 -18.93 -20.89 9.02
C ARG A 12 -20.15 -20.16 9.56
N THR A 13 -20.73 -20.65 10.65
CA THR A 13 -21.86 -20.00 11.33
C THR A 13 -21.38 -18.74 12.06
N MET A 14 -20.22 -18.80 12.72
CA MET A 14 -19.54 -17.63 13.30
C MET A 14 -19.32 -16.53 12.23
N VAL A 15 -18.79 -16.88 11.06
CA VAL A 15 -18.61 -15.93 9.94
C VAL A 15 -19.95 -15.30 9.51
N ARG A 16 -21.00 -16.12 9.38
CA ARG A 16 -22.35 -15.65 9.00
C ARG A 16 -22.95 -14.71 10.04
N GLU A 17 -22.79 -14.98 11.33
CA GLU A 17 -23.29 -14.11 12.39
C GLU A 17 -22.51 -12.79 12.47
N GLY A 18 -21.18 -12.85 12.35
CA GLY A 18 -20.33 -11.65 12.29
C GLY A 18 -20.61 -10.74 11.10
N ALA A 19 -21.13 -11.28 10.00
CA ALA A 19 -21.53 -10.50 8.82
C ALA A 19 -22.84 -9.73 9.06
N LYS A 20 -23.72 -10.23 9.92
CA LYS A 20 -24.99 -9.57 10.26
C LYS A 20 -24.81 -8.47 11.30
N LYS A 21 -23.99 -8.73 12.31
CA LYS A 21 -23.82 -7.84 13.47
C LYS A 21 -22.48 -8.04 14.15
N ARG A 22 -22.08 -7.08 14.97
CA ARG A 22 -20.92 -7.24 15.85
C ARG A 22 -21.22 -8.28 16.93
N MET A 23 -20.28 -9.19 17.11
CA MET A 23 -20.36 -10.30 18.05
C MET A 23 -19.22 -10.18 19.06
N SER A 24 -19.44 -10.71 20.26
CA SER A 24 -18.38 -10.95 21.25
C SER A 24 -17.85 -12.36 21.10
N PHE A 25 -16.57 -12.56 21.41
CA PHE A 25 -15.93 -13.87 21.49
C PHE A 25 -15.07 -13.99 22.75
N ALA A 26 -14.90 -15.22 23.20
CA ALA A 26 -13.88 -15.59 24.19
C ALA A 26 -13.30 -16.95 23.83
N PHE A 27 -11.99 -17.07 23.94
CA PHE A 27 -11.19 -18.21 23.51
C PHE A 27 -10.16 -18.59 24.56
N CYS A 28 -10.07 -19.88 24.85
CA CYS A 28 -8.99 -20.46 25.64
C CYS A 28 -8.78 -21.92 25.25
N LEU A 29 -7.81 -22.57 25.90
CA LEU A 29 -7.70 -24.02 25.91
C LEU A 29 -8.34 -24.57 27.19
N ASP A 30 -8.95 -25.75 27.10
CA ASP A 30 -9.40 -26.48 28.28
C ASP A 30 -8.24 -27.25 28.95
N GLY A 31 -8.54 -28.03 29.99
CA GLY A 31 -7.56 -28.83 30.72
C GLY A 31 -6.84 -29.88 29.86
N SER A 32 -7.46 -30.35 28.77
CA SER A 32 -6.88 -31.28 27.80
C SER A 32 -6.12 -30.58 26.67
N LYS A 33 -6.00 -29.25 26.73
CA LYS A 33 -5.46 -28.37 25.69
C LYS A 33 -6.33 -28.31 24.43
N ASP A 34 -7.60 -28.68 24.52
CA ASP A 34 -8.53 -28.58 23.41
C ASP A 34 -9.06 -27.14 23.27
N PRO A 35 -9.24 -26.64 22.03
CA PRO A 35 -9.73 -25.28 21.80
C PRO A 35 -11.18 -25.12 22.25
N LEU A 36 -11.44 -24.08 23.04
CA LEU A 36 -12.76 -23.68 23.47
C LEU A 36 -13.02 -22.24 23.03
N LEU A 37 -13.89 -22.08 22.03
CA LEU A 37 -14.37 -20.79 21.53
C LEU A 37 -15.85 -20.64 21.88
N MET A 38 -16.23 -19.52 22.48
CA MET A 38 -17.62 -19.14 22.67
C MET A 38 -17.89 -17.78 22.05
N ILE A 39 -19.10 -17.60 21.52
CA ILE A 39 -19.58 -16.35 20.94
C ILE A 39 -20.93 -15.96 21.53
N GLN A 40 -21.23 -14.66 21.51
CA GLN A 40 -22.56 -14.14 21.81
C GLN A 40 -22.79 -12.82 21.06
N PRO A 41 -24.04 -12.42 20.81
CA PRO A 41 -24.34 -11.08 20.29
C PRO A 41 -23.91 -9.96 21.24
N GLY A 42 -23.40 -8.86 20.70
CA GLY A 42 -23.16 -7.63 21.46
C GLY A 42 -21.69 -7.19 21.53
N LYS A 43 -21.42 -6.26 22.46
CA LYS A 43 -20.12 -5.57 22.62
C LYS A 43 -19.51 -5.75 24.02
N LYS A 44 -20.00 -6.69 24.81
CA LYS A 44 -19.53 -6.93 26.19
C LYS A 44 -18.85 -8.31 26.26
N PRO A 45 -17.64 -8.47 25.71
CA PRO A 45 -17.00 -9.78 25.66
C PRO A 45 -16.57 -10.32 27.02
N GLU A 46 -16.38 -9.44 28.00
CA GLU A 46 -16.09 -9.83 29.38
C GLU A 46 -17.14 -10.78 29.98
N THR A 47 -18.40 -10.69 29.56
CA THR A 47 -19.47 -11.56 30.09
C THR A 47 -19.34 -13.01 29.63
N LEU A 48 -18.52 -13.30 28.61
CA LEU A 48 -18.23 -14.65 28.16
C LEU A 48 -17.22 -15.38 29.06
N ARG A 49 -16.52 -14.68 29.96
CA ARG A 49 -15.51 -15.30 30.85
C ARG A 49 -16.10 -16.39 31.74
N ASN A 50 -17.26 -16.14 32.34
CA ASN A 50 -17.93 -17.11 33.21
C ASN A 50 -18.47 -18.31 32.43
N PRO A 51 -19.20 -18.15 31.31
CA PRO A 51 -19.60 -19.25 30.45
C PRO A 51 -18.43 -20.12 29.98
N VAL A 52 -17.32 -19.50 29.54
CA VAL A 52 -16.13 -20.24 29.07
C VAL A 52 -15.51 -21.05 30.20
N LYS A 53 -15.40 -20.49 31.41
CA LYS A 53 -14.91 -21.24 32.58
C LYS A 53 -15.83 -22.40 32.97
N GLN A 54 -17.14 -22.19 32.95
CA GLN A 54 -18.13 -23.25 33.21
C GLN A 54 -18.05 -24.38 32.18
N ALA A 55 -17.69 -24.06 30.94
CA ALA A 55 -17.44 -25.02 29.88
C ALA A 55 -16.03 -25.68 29.94
N GLY A 56 -15.27 -25.50 31.03
CA GLY A 56 -13.96 -26.13 31.24
C GLY A 56 -12.76 -25.29 30.79
N GLY A 57 -12.97 -24.05 30.37
CA GLY A 57 -11.92 -23.15 29.91
C GLY A 57 -10.95 -22.72 31.00
N THR A 58 -9.66 -22.69 30.67
CA THR A 58 -8.58 -22.33 31.61
C THR A 58 -7.88 -21.02 31.21
N ASN A 59 -7.08 -20.46 32.13
CA ASN A 59 -6.19 -19.36 31.79
C ASN A 59 -4.91 -19.88 31.10
N PRO A 60 -4.27 -19.09 30.21
CA PRO A 60 -4.67 -17.75 29.77
C PRO A 60 -5.82 -17.76 28.77
N MET A 61 -6.64 -16.70 28.76
CA MET A 61 -7.81 -16.54 27.89
C MET A 61 -7.66 -15.28 27.03
N ALA A 62 -8.12 -15.35 25.78
CA ALA A 62 -8.30 -14.20 24.92
C ALA A 62 -9.80 -13.87 24.77
N TRP A 63 -10.17 -12.60 24.76
CA TRP A 63 -11.55 -12.18 24.49
C TRP A 63 -11.60 -10.84 23.79
N GLY A 64 -12.73 -10.57 23.16
CA GLY A 64 -12.92 -9.34 22.41
C GLY A 64 -14.16 -9.39 21.53
N THR A 65 -14.19 -8.54 20.51
CA THR A 65 -15.31 -8.50 19.55
C THR A 65 -14.87 -8.84 18.14
N TYR A 66 -15.79 -9.31 17.31
CA TYR A 66 -15.54 -9.49 15.90
C TYR A 66 -16.71 -9.03 15.03
N VAL A 67 -16.38 -8.67 13.79
CA VAL A 67 -17.33 -8.35 12.73
C VAL A 67 -16.76 -8.85 11.40
N VAL A 68 -17.62 -9.22 10.46
CA VAL A 68 -17.22 -9.60 9.10
C VAL A 68 -17.71 -8.56 8.12
N ARG A 69 -16.80 -7.99 7.33
CA ARG A 69 -17.09 -7.00 6.29
C ARG A 69 -16.20 -7.26 5.08
N ASP A 70 -16.76 -7.16 3.88
CA ASP A 70 -16.00 -7.23 2.62
C ASP A 70 -15.07 -8.46 2.48
N GLY A 71 -15.46 -9.61 3.04
CA GLY A 71 -14.66 -10.84 3.02
C GLY A 71 -13.52 -10.89 4.04
N GLU A 72 -13.51 -9.97 5.01
CA GLU A 72 -12.56 -9.90 6.12
C GLU A 72 -13.31 -9.97 7.48
N MET A 73 -12.87 -10.87 8.35
CA MET A 73 -13.28 -10.97 9.76
C MET A 73 -12.29 -10.18 10.61
N GLU A 74 -12.71 -9.02 11.08
CA GLU A 74 -11.94 -8.19 12.01
C GLU A 74 -12.23 -8.65 13.44
N MET A 75 -11.23 -9.20 14.12
CA MET A 75 -11.29 -9.60 15.53
C MET A 75 -10.49 -8.61 16.38
N ILE A 76 -11.18 -7.75 17.13
CA ILE A 76 -10.58 -6.82 18.09
C ILE A 76 -10.45 -7.55 19.42
N CYS A 77 -9.22 -7.79 19.86
CA CYS A 77 -8.89 -8.57 21.04
C CYS A 77 -8.55 -7.62 22.20
N GLU A 78 -9.50 -7.42 23.11
CA GLU A 78 -9.34 -6.56 24.30
C GLU A 78 -8.36 -7.18 25.30
N GLN A 79 -8.35 -8.51 25.41
CA GLN A 79 -7.32 -9.26 26.11
C GLN A 79 -6.75 -10.31 25.16
N ALA A 80 -5.45 -10.24 24.90
CA ALA A 80 -4.80 -11.03 23.86
C ALA A 80 -3.40 -11.53 24.27
N PRO A 81 -3.29 -12.51 25.18
CA PRO A 81 -2.00 -13.16 25.42
C PRO A 81 -1.50 -13.74 24.09
N GLY A 82 -0.27 -13.43 23.68
CA GLY A 82 0.24 -13.82 22.34
C GLY A 82 0.12 -15.32 22.04
N LYS A 83 0.30 -16.17 23.08
CA LYS A 83 0.07 -17.63 22.98
C LYS A 83 -1.38 -17.99 22.59
N MET A 84 -2.36 -17.24 23.08
CA MET A 84 -3.78 -17.47 22.79
C MET A 84 -4.18 -16.96 21.41
N ILE A 85 -3.59 -15.86 20.92
CA ILE A 85 -3.77 -15.43 19.52
C ILE A 85 -3.27 -16.49 18.55
N THR A 86 -2.08 -17.06 18.80
CA THR A 86 -1.54 -18.15 17.98
C THR A 86 -2.45 -19.40 18.02
N ALA A 87 -2.98 -19.76 19.19
CA ALA A 87 -3.88 -20.90 19.34
C ALA A 87 -5.24 -20.66 18.64
N LEU A 88 -5.81 -19.46 18.77
CA LEU A 88 -7.04 -19.06 18.10
C LEU A 88 -6.87 -19.08 16.58
N LYS A 89 -5.74 -18.56 16.07
CA LYS A 89 -5.40 -18.62 14.65
C LYS A 89 -5.33 -20.06 14.14
N LYS A 90 -4.66 -20.97 14.87
CA LYS A 90 -4.59 -22.39 14.51
C LYS A 90 -5.97 -23.05 14.51
N PHE A 91 -6.81 -22.74 15.50
CA PHE A 91 -8.18 -23.22 15.55
C PHE A 91 -8.97 -22.75 14.32
N LEU A 92 -8.94 -21.46 13.99
CA LEU A 92 -9.64 -20.94 12.81
C LEU A 92 -9.06 -21.53 11.52
N GLN A 93 -7.74 -21.67 11.41
CA GLN A 93 -7.09 -22.25 10.24
C GLN A 93 -7.58 -23.67 9.96
N ARG A 94 -7.60 -24.53 11.00
CA ARG A 94 -8.10 -25.91 10.90
C ARG A 94 -9.54 -25.99 10.41
N ASN A 95 -10.33 -24.96 10.69
CA ASN A 95 -11.76 -24.90 10.40
C ASN A 95 -12.12 -24.04 9.16
N ARG A 96 -11.12 -23.56 8.42
CA ARG A 96 -11.26 -22.93 7.07
C ARG A 96 -12.41 -21.90 6.98
N PRO A 97 -12.30 -20.72 7.61
CA PRO A 97 -13.37 -19.71 7.67
C PRO A 97 -13.80 -19.13 6.32
N LYS A 98 -13.11 -19.42 5.21
CA LYS A 98 -13.35 -18.88 3.85
C LYS A 98 -13.31 -17.34 3.74
N VAL A 99 -12.90 -16.65 4.80
CA VAL A 99 -12.65 -15.20 4.85
C VAL A 99 -11.25 -14.97 5.40
N ASN A 100 -10.69 -13.80 5.13
CA ASN A 100 -9.47 -13.36 5.81
C ASN A 100 -9.80 -13.06 7.26
N VAL A 101 -8.96 -13.43 8.21
CA VAL A 101 -9.13 -13.06 9.62
C VAL A 101 -7.99 -12.15 10.03
N LEU A 102 -8.33 -11.01 10.61
CA LEU A 102 -7.40 -9.98 11.08
C LEU A 102 -7.57 -9.83 12.58
N PHE A 103 -6.49 -10.04 13.34
CA PHE A 103 -6.48 -9.88 14.80
C PHE A 103 -5.90 -8.52 15.16
N TYR A 104 -6.66 -7.68 15.83
CA TYR A 104 -6.25 -6.36 16.32
C TYR A 104 -6.19 -6.34 17.84
N ASP A 105 -5.36 -5.47 18.42
CA ASP A 105 -5.51 -5.06 19.82
C ASP A 105 -6.59 -3.97 19.97
N ASP A 106 -6.85 -3.55 21.21
CA ASP A 106 -7.78 -2.46 21.54
C ASP A 106 -7.34 -1.09 20.99
N GLY A 107 -6.03 -0.88 20.83
CA GLY A 107 -5.41 0.28 20.20
C GLY A 107 -5.48 0.31 18.67
N GLY A 108 -6.01 -0.75 18.04
CA GLY A 108 -6.12 -0.86 16.58
C GLY A 108 -4.84 -1.29 15.86
N ASN A 109 -3.82 -1.76 16.58
CA ASN A 109 -2.64 -2.38 15.99
C ASN A 109 -2.95 -3.82 15.58
N LEU A 110 -2.46 -4.26 14.42
CA LEU A 110 -2.61 -5.66 14.04
C LEU A 110 -1.62 -6.54 14.81
N LEU A 111 -2.17 -7.55 15.48
CA LEU A 111 -1.44 -8.60 16.20
C LEU A 111 -1.05 -9.76 15.27
N ASP A 112 -1.97 -10.26 14.46
CA ASP A 112 -1.74 -11.37 13.51
C ASP A 112 -2.82 -11.40 12.41
N SER A 113 -2.65 -12.24 11.40
CA SER A 113 -3.64 -12.49 10.35
C SER A 113 -3.66 -13.95 9.88
N LEU A 114 -4.81 -14.40 9.37
CA LEU A 114 -5.03 -15.71 8.76
C LEU A 114 -5.69 -15.54 7.38
N LYS A 115 -5.16 -16.24 6.38
CA LYS A 115 -5.77 -16.34 5.06
C LYS A 115 -6.59 -17.63 4.94
N PRO A 116 -7.66 -17.64 4.14
CA PRO A 116 -8.36 -18.87 3.81
C PRO A 116 -7.46 -19.80 2.98
N GLU A 117 -7.43 -21.10 3.33
CA GLU A 117 -6.76 -22.12 2.52
C GLU A 117 -7.45 -22.20 1.13
N GLY A 118 -6.69 -21.94 0.07
CA GLY A 118 -7.19 -21.87 -1.31
C GLY A 118 -6.89 -20.56 -2.04
N GLU A 119 -6.57 -19.49 -1.32
CA GLU A 119 -6.13 -18.20 -1.91
C GLU A 119 -4.60 -18.12 -2.16
N SER A 120 -3.98 -19.25 -2.51
CA SER A 120 -2.66 -19.27 -3.16
C SER A 120 -2.77 -19.21 -4.69
N LYS A 121 -3.96 -18.99 -5.25
CA LYS A 121 -4.13 -18.81 -6.70
C LYS A 121 -4.06 -17.35 -7.09
N GLY A 122 -2.88 -16.93 -7.54
CA GLY A 122 -2.67 -15.70 -8.30
C GLY A 122 -1.86 -14.61 -7.58
N GLN A 123 -0.73 -14.97 -6.99
CA GLN A 123 0.31 -13.95 -6.80
C GLN A 123 0.95 -13.71 -8.16
N ALA A 124 0.38 -12.79 -8.94
CA ALA A 124 0.99 -12.36 -10.19
C ALA A 124 2.36 -11.77 -9.85
N ASP A 125 3.39 -12.38 -10.40
CA ASP A 125 4.75 -11.87 -10.30
C ASP A 125 4.90 -10.68 -11.25
N VAL A 126 5.86 -9.79 -11.00
CA VAL A 126 6.20 -8.74 -11.96
C VAL A 126 6.72 -9.34 -13.26
N ASP A 127 7.18 -10.59 -13.22
CA ASP A 127 7.54 -11.37 -14.40
C ASP A 127 6.33 -11.86 -15.23
N ASP A 128 5.09 -11.74 -14.72
CA ASP A 128 3.85 -12.05 -15.46
C ASP A 128 3.37 -10.86 -16.34
N VAL A 129 4.18 -9.80 -16.47
CA VAL A 129 3.89 -8.68 -17.38
C VAL A 129 4.20 -9.10 -18.82
N SER A 130 3.16 -9.39 -19.61
CA SER A 130 3.26 -9.78 -21.02
C SER A 130 2.76 -8.71 -21.98
N ALA A 131 1.97 -7.73 -21.51
CA ALA A 131 1.51 -6.51 -22.19
C ALA A 131 1.46 -6.60 -23.73
N THR A 132 0.71 -7.57 -24.26
CA THR A 132 0.61 -7.82 -25.70
C THR A 132 -0.18 -6.72 -26.38
N GLY A 133 0.37 -6.14 -27.45
CA GLY A 133 -0.28 -5.06 -28.22
C GLY A 133 -0.18 -3.65 -27.63
N ILE A 134 0.66 -3.45 -26.61
CA ILE A 134 0.91 -2.14 -25.99
C ILE A 134 2.36 -1.73 -26.27
N ASP A 135 2.61 -0.43 -26.50
CA ASP A 135 3.97 0.08 -26.72
C ASP A 135 4.88 -0.24 -25.52
N ALA A 136 5.96 -0.99 -25.81
CA ALA A 136 6.97 -1.37 -24.84
C ALA A 136 7.61 -0.16 -24.15
N SER A 137 7.68 1.00 -24.81
CA SER A 137 8.23 2.22 -24.25
C SER A 137 7.40 2.79 -23.09
N ALA A 138 6.08 2.55 -23.11
CA ALA A 138 5.14 2.97 -22.07
C ALA A 138 5.05 1.96 -20.91
N VAL A 139 5.27 0.67 -21.18
CA VAL A 139 5.21 -0.42 -20.19
C VAL A 139 6.51 -0.54 -19.38
N ALA A 140 7.67 -0.42 -20.04
CA ALA A 140 8.97 -0.64 -19.43
C ALA A 140 9.24 0.19 -18.15
N PRO A 141 8.84 1.49 -18.06
CA PRO A 141 8.98 2.27 -16.84
C PRO A 141 8.17 1.72 -15.65
N LEU A 142 6.95 1.23 -15.91
CA LEU A 142 6.06 0.67 -14.88
C LEU A 142 6.59 -0.67 -14.37
N THR A 143 7.02 -1.55 -15.27
CA THR A 143 7.63 -2.84 -14.91
C THR A 143 8.89 -2.64 -14.08
N ARG A 144 9.76 -1.69 -14.45
CA ARG A 144 10.97 -1.37 -13.70
C ARG A 144 10.66 -0.90 -12.27
N ARG A 145 9.61 -0.09 -12.10
CA ARG A 145 9.16 0.36 -10.76
C ARG A 145 8.62 -0.80 -9.94
N LEU A 146 7.76 -1.64 -10.51
CA LEU A 146 7.23 -2.83 -9.84
C LEU A 146 8.34 -3.77 -9.36
N LYS A 147 9.36 -4.07 -10.19
CA LYS A 147 10.50 -4.92 -9.81
C LYS A 147 11.29 -4.37 -8.61
N ARG A 148 11.41 -3.03 -8.51
CA ARG A 148 12.10 -2.36 -7.39
C ARG A 148 11.29 -2.43 -6.08
N ILE A 149 9.97 -2.39 -6.19
CA ILE A 149 9.02 -2.35 -5.08
C ILE A 149 8.82 -3.74 -4.49
N GLN A 150 8.71 -4.76 -5.34
CA GLN A 150 8.42 -6.14 -4.97
C GLN A 150 9.21 -6.68 -3.77
N PRO A 151 10.56 -6.60 -3.72
CA PRO A 151 11.32 -7.09 -2.56
C PRO A 151 11.07 -6.28 -1.28
N ARG A 152 10.70 -4.99 -1.40
CA ARG A 152 10.40 -4.12 -0.25
C ARG A 152 9.02 -4.36 0.34
N ILE A 153 8.10 -4.92 -0.44
CA ILE A 153 6.78 -5.32 0.07
C ILE A 153 6.94 -6.41 1.13
N ALA A 154 7.88 -7.34 0.97
CA ALA A 154 8.14 -8.41 1.95
C ALA A 154 8.67 -7.89 3.29
N LEU A 155 9.14 -6.63 3.36
CA LEU A 155 9.58 -5.97 4.59
C LEU A 155 8.43 -5.28 5.34
N ALA A 156 7.23 -5.28 4.78
CA ALA A 156 6.06 -4.67 5.38
C ALA A 156 5.51 -5.51 6.54
N PRO A 157 4.94 -4.89 7.60
CA PRO A 157 4.22 -5.63 8.62
C PRO A 157 2.97 -6.30 8.00
N GLY A 158 2.63 -7.49 8.48
CA GLY A 158 1.67 -8.44 7.88
C GLY A 158 0.47 -7.87 7.10
N PRO A 159 -0.38 -6.98 7.64
CA PRO A 159 -1.57 -6.50 6.93
C PRO A 159 -1.21 -5.54 5.79
N LEU A 160 -0.13 -4.79 5.96
CA LEU A 160 0.36 -3.87 4.95
C LEU A 160 1.09 -4.65 3.85
N GLU A 161 1.90 -5.65 4.20
CA GLU A 161 2.48 -6.58 3.23
C GLU A 161 1.40 -7.19 2.34
N LEU A 162 0.29 -7.62 2.95
CA LEU A 162 -0.81 -8.23 2.22
C LEU A 162 -1.48 -7.28 1.23
N LYS A 163 -1.83 -6.08 1.70
CA LYS A 163 -2.46 -5.05 0.87
C LYS A 163 -1.53 -4.63 -0.27
N LEU A 164 -0.22 -4.56 -0.01
CA LEU A 164 0.78 -4.23 -1.01
C LEU A 164 0.97 -5.35 -2.03
N LYS A 165 0.99 -6.63 -1.62
CA LYS A 165 1.02 -7.78 -2.55
C LYS A 165 -0.21 -7.82 -3.46
N ARG A 166 -1.40 -7.55 -2.92
CA ARG A 166 -2.64 -7.43 -3.70
C ARG A 166 -2.58 -6.26 -4.69
N ALA A 167 -2.10 -5.10 -4.24
CA ALA A 167 -1.94 -3.92 -5.09
C ALA A 167 -0.90 -4.13 -6.19
N LEU A 168 0.19 -4.86 -5.91
CA LEU A 168 1.20 -5.27 -6.89
C LEU A 168 0.56 -6.13 -7.98
N SER A 169 -0.14 -7.21 -7.60
CA SER A 169 -0.84 -8.11 -8.54
C SER A 169 -1.89 -7.37 -9.38
N LYS A 170 -2.65 -6.46 -8.78
CA LYS A 170 -3.60 -5.61 -9.51
C LYS A 170 -2.90 -4.67 -10.50
N SER A 171 -1.72 -4.14 -10.16
CA SER A 171 -0.94 -3.31 -11.08
C SER A 171 -0.46 -4.09 -12.30
N VAL A 172 -0.01 -5.34 -12.13
CA VAL A 172 0.35 -6.23 -13.24
C VAL A 172 -0.85 -6.50 -14.16
N LYS A 173 -2.03 -6.78 -13.58
CA LYS A 173 -3.27 -6.96 -14.36
C LYS A 173 -3.66 -5.70 -15.14
N LEU A 174 -3.54 -4.52 -14.54
CA LEU A 174 -3.85 -3.24 -15.20
C LEU A 174 -2.88 -2.96 -16.36
N ILE A 175 -1.59 -3.28 -16.21
CA ILE A 175 -0.59 -3.16 -17.29
C ILE A 175 -0.93 -4.11 -18.43
N ASN A 176 -1.20 -5.38 -18.15
CA ASN A 176 -1.56 -6.37 -19.17
C ASN A 176 -2.89 -6.02 -19.87
N ALA A 177 -3.79 -5.29 -19.20
CA ALA A 177 -5.04 -4.79 -19.77
C ALA A 177 -4.92 -3.43 -20.48
N GLY A 178 -3.73 -2.85 -20.61
CA GLY A 178 -3.52 -1.55 -21.27
C GLY A 178 -3.96 -0.32 -20.46
N ARG A 179 -4.37 -0.49 -19.20
CA ARG A 179 -4.84 0.58 -18.30
C ARG A 179 -3.66 1.23 -17.59
N LEU A 180 -2.75 1.83 -18.37
CA LEU A 180 -1.45 2.29 -17.88
C LEU A 180 -1.54 3.42 -16.84
N GLN A 181 -2.49 4.36 -16.99
CA GLN A 181 -2.68 5.46 -16.02
C GLN A 181 -3.15 4.96 -14.64
N GLU A 182 -4.01 3.93 -14.63
CA GLU A 182 -4.48 3.33 -13.39
C GLU A 182 -3.40 2.48 -12.73
N ALA A 183 -2.63 1.74 -13.54
CA ALA A 183 -1.46 1.03 -13.05
C ALA A 183 -0.45 2.00 -12.43
N GLU A 184 -0.18 3.14 -13.09
CA GLU A 184 0.72 4.17 -12.58
C GLU A 184 0.24 4.74 -11.25
N THR A 185 -1.05 5.09 -11.15
CA THR A 185 -1.66 5.60 -9.91
C THR A 185 -1.50 4.59 -8.78
N LEU A 186 -1.77 3.31 -9.04
CA LEU A 186 -1.66 2.25 -8.05
C LEU A 186 -0.20 2.02 -7.62
N ILE A 187 0.75 2.04 -8.56
CA ILE A 187 2.19 1.94 -8.27
C ILE A 187 2.65 3.09 -7.36
N VAL A 188 2.22 4.34 -7.62
CA VAL A 188 2.54 5.49 -6.75
C VAL A 188 2.01 5.27 -5.32
N VAL A 189 0.81 4.71 -5.16
CA VAL A 189 0.25 4.40 -3.84
C VAL A 189 1.07 3.34 -3.12
N ILE A 190 1.51 2.29 -3.81
CA ILE A 190 2.37 1.24 -3.24
C ILE A 190 3.73 1.84 -2.82
N GLU A 191 4.35 2.67 -3.65
CA GLU A 191 5.61 3.36 -3.32
C GLU A 191 5.48 4.23 -2.07
N ARG A 192 4.41 5.02 -1.96
CA ARG A 192 4.13 5.85 -0.78
C ARG A 192 3.91 5.02 0.47
N ALA A 193 3.21 3.90 0.35
CA ALA A 193 2.94 3.00 1.46
C ALA A 193 4.22 2.32 1.96
N ILE A 194 5.09 1.86 1.06
CA ILE A 194 6.41 1.31 1.41
C ILE A 194 7.31 2.39 2.03
N ALA A 195 7.29 3.63 1.52
CA ALA A 195 8.06 4.72 2.09
C ALA A 195 7.66 5.06 3.54
N ARG A 196 6.44 4.70 3.96
CA ARG A 196 5.97 4.85 5.36
C ARG A 196 6.39 3.69 6.27
N ILE A 197 6.90 2.59 5.69
CA ILE A 197 7.42 1.44 6.43
C ILE A 197 8.89 1.71 6.72
N GLY A 198 9.15 2.37 7.85
CA GLY A 198 10.50 2.79 8.20
C GLY A 198 10.69 3.04 9.69
N LYS A 199 10.94 1.95 10.44
CA LYS A 199 12.02 1.95 11.44
C LYS A 199 13.41 2.08 10.78
N ASP A 200 13.50 2.05 9.46
CA ASP A 200 14.53 2.73 8.66
C ASP A 200 14.05 4.13 8.28
N ARG A 201 14.05 5.04 9.25
CA ARG A 201 13.93 6.47 8.97
C ARG A 201 15.16 6.86 8.15
N GLU A 202 15.00 7.01 6.84
CA GLU A 202 15.73 8.08 6.17
C GLU A 202 15.41 9.33 6.98
N SER A 203 16.41 9.91 7.68
CA SER A 203 16.14 11.02 8.60
C SER A 203 15.30 12.08 7.87
N ALA A 204 14.46 12.80 8.61
CA ALA A 204 13.67 13.87 8.01
C ALA A 204 14.55 14.77 7.12
N ASP A 205 15.80 15.02 7.52
CA ASP A 205 16.80 15.70 6.69
C ASP A 205 17.20 14.98 5.40
N LYS A 206 17.43 13.66 5.41
CA LYS A 206 17.77 12.92 4.18
C LYS A 206 16.57 12.82 3.23
N SER A 207 15.36 12.63 3.76
CA SER A 207 14.14 12.57 2.96
C SER A 207 13.77 13.94 2.40
N MET A 208 13.92 15.01 3.19
CA MET A 208 13.80 16.40 2.74
C MET A 208 14.89 16.76 1.73
N ARG A 209 16.15 16.38 1.95
CA ARG A 209 17.24 16.60 0.97
C ARG A 209 17.04 15.81 -0.31
N ARG A 210 16.43 14.61 -0.28
CA ARG A 210 16.07 13.86 -1.49
C ARG A 210 14.87 14.49 -2.18
N GLY A 211 13.83 14.86 -1.43
CA GLY A 211 12.68 15.60 -1.96
C GLY A 211 13.11 16.92 -2.61
N GLN A 212 14.01 17.66 -1.97
CA GLN A 212 14.62 18.88 -2.51
C GLN A 212 15.44 18.56 -3.77
N ARG A 213 16.30 17.52 -3.76
CA ARG A 213 17.06 17.12 -4.96
C ARG A 213 16.18 16.65 -6.12
N GLU A 214 15.08 15.96 -5.83
CA GLU A 214 14.11 15.52 -6.84
C GLU A 214 13.28 16.71 -7.36
N MET A 215 12.92 17.67 -6.51
CA MET A 215 12.29 18.93 -6.91
C MET A 215 13.25 19.80 -7.73
N ASP A 216 14.51 19.92 -7.32
CA ASP A 216 15.56 20.64 -8.03
C ASP A 216 15.89 19.96 -9.36
N GLN A 217 15.90 18.62 -9.43
CA GLN A 217 16.06 17.87 -10.67
C GLN A 217 14.84 17.96 -11.59
N ARG A 218 13.62 17.98 -11.03
CA ARG A 218 12.39 18.22 -11.82
C ARG A 218 12.33 19.66 -12.32
N SER A 219 12.72 20.63 -11.50
CA SER A 219 12.83 22.04 -11.86
C SER A 219 13.89 22.23 -12.95
N LEU A 220 15.09 21.67 -12.76
CA LEU A 220 16.15 21.70 -13.77
C LEU A 220 15.74 20.95 -15.05
N GLY A 221 15.09 19.79 -14.95
CA GLY A 221 14.57 19.05 -16.09
C GLY A 221 13.46 19.81 -16.85
N ALA A 222 12.55 20.47 -16.13
CA ALA A 222 11.51 21.32 -16.70
C ALA A 222 12.13 22.55 -17.39
N GLN A 223 13.10 23.20 -16.75
CA GLN A 223 13.82 24.34 -17.33
C GLN A 223 14.69 23.92 -18.53
N VAL A 224 15.29 22.73 -18.53
CA VAL A 224 16.01 22.19 -19.69
C VAL A 224 15.05 21.91 -20.85
N LYS A 225 13.89 21.30 -20.59
CA LYS A 225 12.85 21.10 -21.63
C LYS A 225 12.34 22.43 -22.17
N ARG A 226 12.12 23.43 -21.30
CA ARG A 226 11.74 24.79 -21.69
C ARG A 226 12.82 25.44 -22.56
N ALA A 227 14.09 25.37 -22.17
CA ALA A 227 15.20 25.89 -22.96
C ALA A 227 15.33 25.20 -24.34
N GLN A 228 15.08 23.89 -24.42
CA GLN A 228 15.05 23.15 -25.68
C GLN A 228 13.88 23.59 -26.58
N ALA A 229 12.68 23.78 -26.02
CA ALA A 229 11.53 24.29 -26.75
C ALA A 229 11.77 25.73 -27.25
N LEU A 230 12.37 26.59 -26.42
CA LEU A 230 12.76 27.93 -26.84
C LEU A 230 13.80 27.91 -27.95
N ARG A 231 14.80 27.03 -27.88
CA ARG A 231 15.77 26.86 -28.97
C ARG A 231 15.09 26.47 -30.29
N ALA A 232 14.10 25.59 -30.24
CA ALA A 232 13.33 25.20 -31.43
C ALA A 232 12.52 26.37 -32.00
N ASN A 233 11.95 27.22 -31.14
CA ASN A 233 11.21 28.42 -31.56
C ASN A 233 12.15 29.51 -32.11
N VAL A 234 13.32 29.72 -31.48
CA VAL A 234 14.36 30.63 -31.96
C VAL A 234 14.89 30.22 -33.34
N ALA A 235 15.03 28.92 -33.60
CA ALA A 235 15.46 28.42 -34.90
C ALA A 235 14.47 28.78 -36.04
N ARG A 236 13.22 29.08 -35.71
CA ARG A 236 12.16 29.49 -36.64
C ARG A 236 12.02 31.03 -36.76
N ALA A 237 12.74 31.80 -35.95
CA ALA A 237 12.70 33.26 -36.00
C ALA A 237 13.52 33.80 -37.20
N PRO A 238 13.03 34.86 -37.89
CA PRO A 238 13.70 35.41 -39.06
C PRO A 238 14.86 36.37 -38.70
N GLY A 239 15.91 36.34 -39.52
CA GLY A 239 16.92 37.40 -39.60
C GLY A 239 17.80 37.61 -38.35
N PRO A 240 18.33 38.84 -38.14
CA PRO A 240 19.34 39.14 -37.10
C PRO A 240 18.83 38.99 -35.66
N ALA A 241 17.52 38.87 -35.46
CA ALA A 241 16.92 38.54 -34.17
C ALA A 241 17.27 37.11 -33.72
N ARG A 242 17.38 36.17 -34.68
CA ARG A 242 17.75 34.77 -34.42
C ARG A 242 19.12 34.65 -33.75
N ASP A 243 20.13 35.35 -34.24
CA ASP A 243 21.50 35.27 -33.69
C ASP A 243 21.62 35.87 -32.28
N ARG A 244 20.79 36.87 -31.96
CA ARG A 244 20.72 37.45 -30.62
C ARG A 244 20.03 36.50 -29.65
N LEU A 245 18.91 35.90 -30.08
CA LEU A 245 18.17 34.93 -29.28
C LEU A 245 18.94 33.61 -29.09
N ASP A 246 19.68 33.15 -30.10
CA ASP A 246 20.49 31.94 -29.99
C ASP A 246 21.63 32.11 -28.97
N ARG A 247 22.27 33.29 -28.94
CA ARG A 247 23.23 33.64 -27.87
C ARG A 247 22.57 33.65 -26.49
N ALA A 248 21.37 34.18 -26.37
CA ALA A 248 20.62 34.18 -25.11
C ALA A 248 20.25 32.75 -24.66
N VAL A 249 19.90 31.85 -25.59
CA VAL A 249 19.68 30.42 -25.32
C VAL A 249 20.96 29.76 -24.81
N HIS A 250 22.12 30.08 -25.38
CA HIS A 250 23.41 29.58 -24.89
C HIS A 250 23.75 30.08 -23.48
N VAL A 251 23.41 31.33 -23.15
CA VAL A 251 23.54 31.88 -21.79
C VAL A 251 22.63 31.14 -20.81
N ALA A 252 21.35 30.95 -21.16
CA ALA A 252 20.43 30.15 -20.34
C ALA A 252 20.94 28.72 -20.13
N ALA A 253 21.43 28.05 -21.17
CA ALA A 253 22.01 26.71 -21.07
C ALA A 253 23.26 26.67 -20.17
N ARG A 254 24.08 27.72 -20.17
CA ARG A 254 25.25 27.84 -19.28
C ARG A 254 24.82 28.05 -17.82
N LEU A 255 23.76 28.82 -17.57
CA LEU A 255 23.21 29.03 -16.23
C LEU A 255 22.57 27.74 -15.67
N LEU A 256 21.85 26.98 -16.51
CA LEU A 256 21.33 25.66 -16.17
C LEU A 256 22.46 24.66 -15.83
N LYS A 257 23.57 24.67 -16.60
CA LYS A 257 24.76 23.84 -16.29
C LYS A 257 25.40 24.22 -14.95
N LYS A 258 25.38 25.50 -14.59
CA LYS A 258 25.86 26.02 -13.29
C LYS A 258 24.83 25.87 -12.15
N ARG A 259 23.66 25.29 -12.42
CA ARG A 259 22.51 25.17 -11.50
C ARG A 259 21.96 26.51 -10.99
N ASP A 260 22.19 27.59 -11.72
CA ASP A 260 21.56 28.88 -11.45
C ASP A 260 20.17 28.93 -12.11
N LEU A 261 19.17 28.40 -11.39
CA LEU A 261 17.80 28.23 -11.89
C LEU A 261 17.05 29.57 -11.99
N SER A 262 17.31 30.52 -11.09
CA SER A 262 16.67 31.85 -11.11
C SER A 262 17.25 32.70 -12.23
N GLY A 263 18.58 32.68 -12.42
CA GLY A 263 19.24 33.32 -13.55
C GLY A 263 18.78 32.73 -14.89
N ALA A 264 18.73 31.40 -15.00
CA ALA A 264 18.25 30.73 -16.21
C ALA A 264 16.79 31.08 -16.52
N GLN A 265 15.92 31.12 -15.52
CA GLN A 265 14.51 31.49 -15.67
C GLN A 265 14.34 32.93 -16.18
N SER A 266 15.05 33.89 -15.58
CA SER A 266 15.02 35.30 -16.02
C SER A 266 15.45 35.48 -17.48
N VAL A 267 16.50 34.76 -17.92
CA VAL A 267 16.95 34.80 -19.31
C VAL A 267 15.94 34.13 -20.24
N MET A 268 15.36 32.98 -19.87
CA MET A 268 14.33 32.31 -20.66
C MET A 268 13.06 33.15 -20.80
N ASP A 269 12.62 33.83 -19.74
CA ASP A 269 11.45 34.72 -19.78
C ASP A 269 11.69 35.93 -20.73
N ARG A 270 12.92 36.44 -20.81
CA ARG A 270 13.30 37.49 -21.78
C ARG A 270 13.29 36.97 -23.22
N ILE A 271 13.73 35.73 -23.45
CA ILE A 271 13.68 35.07 -24.76
C ILE A 271 12.23 34.89 -25.20
N GLU A 272 11.34 34.43 -24.31
CA GLU A 272 9.91 34.30 -24.59
C GLU A 272 9.24 35.64 -24.92
N LYS A 273 9.53 36.69 -24.14
CA LYS A 273 9.06 38.04 -24.44
C LYS A 273 9.54 38.55 -25.79
N ALA A 274 10.80 38.32 -26.14
CA ALA A 274 11.34 38.73 -27.42
C ALA A 274 10.76 37.91 -28.60
N LEU A 275 10.51 36.62 -28.41
CA LEU A 275 9.85 35.78 -29.41
C LEU A 275 8.39 36.20 -29.63
N THR A 276 7.66 36.53 -28.57
CA THR A 276 6.28 37.01 -28.66
C THR A 276 6.15 38.40 -29.30
N THR A 277 7.23 39.20 -29.33
CA THR A 277 7.28 40.46 -30.09
C THR A 277 7.71 40.29 -31.55
N LEU A 278 8.13 39.09 -31.96
CA LEU A 278 8.58 38.77 -33.33
C LEU A 278 7.54 37.97 -34.12
N VAL A 279 6.52 37.44 -33.45
CA VAL A 279 5.29 36.86 -34.03
C VAL A 279 4.27 37.98 -34.17
#